data_AF-A0A6N4VA31-F1
#
_entry.id   AF-A0A6N4VA31-F1
#
_cell.length_a   1.000
_cell.length_b   1.000
_cell.length_c   1.000
_cell.angle_alpha   90.00
_cell.angle_beta   90.00
_cell.angle_gamma   90.00
#
_symmetry.space_group_name_H-M   'P 1'
#
loop_
_entity.id
_entity.type
_entity.pdbx_description
1 polymer ?
#
loop_
_entity_poly.entity_id
_entity_poly.type
_entity_poly.pdbx_seq_one_letter_code
_entity_poly.pdbx_strand_id
1 'polypeptide(L)'
;MTGRILVWDPPNVFEHQRCQPIVEDGVVRYELRTDGQETVLRFTHRGLGARNATGFRGGIHAYLDRLEAYLNGDVLPDWLARRRQIVATRGETP
;
A
#
# COMPACT_ATOMS: atom_id res chain seq x y z
N MET A 1 11.38 -1.84 12.14
CA MET A 1 10.18 -2.55 11.65
C MET A 1 10.40 -4.02 11.91
N THR A 2 9.53 -4.66 12.67
CA THR A 2 9.56 -6.10 12.97
C THR A 2 8.21 -6.71 12.56
N GLY A 3 8.17 -8.03 12.40
CA GLY A 3 6.93 -8.73 12.06
C GLY A 3 7.21 -10.16 11.64
N ARG A 4 6.17 -11.00 11.68
CA ARG A 4 6.21 -12.37 11.19
C ARG A 4 5.46 -12.48 9.87
N ILE A 5 5.91 -13.41 9.04
CA ILE A 5 5.13 -13.85 7.88
C ILE A 5 3.93 -14.65 8.42
N LEU A 6 2.72 -14.27 7.99
CA LEU A 6 1.47 -14.94 8.35
C LEU A 6 0.99 -15.87 7.22
N VAL A 7 1.17 -15.44 5.97
CA VAL A 7 0.87 -16.24 4.77
C VAL A 7 2.00 -16.10 3.78
N TRP A 8 2.44 -17.24 3.23
CA TRP A 8 3.40 -17.33 2.14
C TRP A 8 2.88 -18.33 1.11
N ASP A 9 2.24 -17.83 0.06
CA ASP A 9 1.68 -18.63 -1.04
C ASP A 9 2.08 -17.99 -2.39
N PRO A 10 3.33 -18.16 -2.84
CA PRO A 10 3.80 -17.55 -4.08
C PRO A 10 3.20 -18.24 -5.32
N PRO A 11 2.82 -17.48 -6.37
CA PRO A 11 2.91 -16.02 -6.49
C PRO A 11 1.66 -15.27 -5.95
N ASN A 12 0.66 -15.97 -5.42
CA ASN A 12 -0.68 -15.43 -5.23
C ASN A 12 -0.84 -14.51 -4.03
N VAL A 13 -0.28 -14.87 -2.87
CA VAL A 13 -0.54 -14.20 -1.60
C VAL A 13 0.72 -14.07 -0.76
N PHE A 14 0.93 -12.86 -0.27
CA PHE A 14 1.86 -12.59 0.82
C PHE A 14 1.16 -11.80 1.92
N GLU A 15 1.24 -12.27 3.15
CA GLU A 15 0.70 -11.57 4.32
C GLU A 15 1.72 -11.55 5.44
N HIS A 16 1.92 -10.39 6.05
CA HIS A 16 2.85 -10.24 7.16
C HIS A 16 2.37 -9.23 8.19
N GLN A 17 2.83 -9.42 9.43
CA GLN A 17 2.66 -8.43 10.48
C GLN A 17 3.52 -7.20 10.20
N ARG A 18 3.00 -6.05 10.62
CA ARG A 18 3.70 -4.77 10.59
C ARG A 18 3.69 -4.18 11.99
N CYS A 19 4.73 -4.48 12.75
CA CYS A 19 4.93 -3.93 14.09
C CYS A 19 5.86 -2.72 14.01
N GLN A 20 5.37 -1.56 14.46
CA GLN A 20 6.15 -0.32 14.53
C GLN A 20 5.89 0.36 15.87
N PRO A 21 6.90 0.96 16.52
CA PRO A 21 6.71 1.56 17.85
C PRO A 21 5.70 2.73 17.91
N ILE A 22 5.35 3.31 16.76
CA ILE A 22 4.65 4.61 16.65
C ILE A 22 3.17 4.43 16.29
N VAL A 23 2.76 3.24 15.83
CA VAL A 23 1.39 2.97 15.37
C VAL A 23 0.94 1.59 15.86
N GLU A 24 -0.36 1.34 15.84
CA GLU A 24 -0.92 0.04 16.23
C GLU A 24 -0.32 -1.09 15.38
N ASP A 25 -0.18 -2.27 15.98
CA ASP A 25 0.24 -3.46 15.25
C ASP A 25 -0.76 -3.76 14.13
N GLY A 26 -0.26 -3.79 12.90
CA GLY A 26 -1.06 -3.99 11.70
C GLY A 26 -0.75 -5.31 11.01
N VAL A 27 -1.65 -5.70 10.11
CA VAL A 27 -1.41 -6.78 9.15
C VAL A 27 -1.51 -6.21 7.74
N VAL A 28 -0.48 -6.44 6.95
CA VAL A 28 -0.46 -6.09 5.53
C VAL A 28 -0.59 -7.36 4.71
N ARG A 29 -1.52 -7.33 3.75
CA ARG A 29 -1.80 -8.42 2.82
C ARG A 29 -1.70 -7.91 1.38
N TYR A 30 -0.98 -8.67 0.56
CA TYR A 30 -0.83 -8.51 -0.87
C TYR A 30 -1.47 -9.71 -1.55
N GLU A 31 -2.41 -9.48 -2.45
CA GLU A 31 -3.03 -10.54 -3.25
C GLU A 31 -2.86 -10.19 -4.73
N LEU A 32 -2.22 -11.08 -5.46
CA LEU A 32 -2.02 -10.95 -6.90
C LEU A 32 -3.06 -11.79 -7.62
N ARG A 33 -3.63 -11.22 -8.67
CA ARG A 33 -4.48 -11.93 -9.62
C ARG A 33 -4.08 -11.54 -11.03
N THR A 34 -4.03 -12.53 -11.92
CA THR A 34 -3.87 -12.29 -13.35
C THR A 34 -5.14 -11.64 -13.90
N ASP A 35 -4.97 -10.61 -14.72
CA ASP A 35 -6.04 -9.99 -15.51
C ASP A 35 -5.55 -9.84 -16.96
N GLY A 36 -5.83 -10.84 -17.79
CA GLY A 36 -5.28 -10.91 -19.14
C GLY A 36 -3.75 -11.04 -19.14
N GLN A 37 -3.07 -10.02 -19.66
CA GLN A 37 -1.60 -9.91 -19.62
C GLN A 37 -1.09 -9.07 -18.44
N GLU A 38 -2.00 -8.49 -17.66
CA GLU A 38 -1.71 -7.62 -16.54
C GLU A 38 -1.79 -8.38 -15.21
N THR A 39 -1.29 -7.74 -14.14
CA THR A 39 -1.43 -8.23 -12.77
C THR A 39 -2.16 -7.20 -11.92
N VAL A 40 -3.28 -7.61 -11.33
CA VAL A 40 -3.99 -6.80 -10.34
C VAL A 40 -3.46 -7.14 -8.95
N LEU A 41 -2.85 -6.14 -8.30
CA LEU A 41 -2.47 -6.20 -6.90
C LEU A 41 -3.58 -5.60 -6.03
N ARG A 42 -4.18 -6.43 -5.17
CA ARG A 42 -5.01 -5.96 -4.05
C ARG A 42 -4.12 -5.82 -2.81
N PHE A 43 -3.92 -4.58 -2.38
CA PHE A 43 -3.25 -4.25 -1.13
C PHE A 43 -4.27 -3.99 -0.02
N THR A 44 -4.13 -4.69 1.11
CA THR A 44 -4.99 -4.51 2.28
C THR A 44 -4.14 -4.29 3.53
N HIS A 45 -4.43 -3.23 4.30
CA HIS A 45 -3.81 -2.95 5.59
C HIS A 45 -4.87 -2.91 6.68
N ARG A 46 -4.81 -3.87 7.61
CA ARG A 46 -5.74 -4.04 8.75
C ARG A 46 -5.05 -3.71 10.07
N GLY A 47 -5.83 -3.42 11.09
CA GLY A 47 -5.35 -3.17 12.46
C GLY A 47 -5.00 -1.72 12.78
N LEU A 48 -5.09 -0.82 11.80
CA LEU A 48 -4.85 0.61 12.03
C LEU A 48 -6.10 1.35 12.50
N GLY A 49 -5.94 2.21 13.51
CA GLY A 49 -6.96 3.21 13.84
C GLY A 49 -7.18 4.22 12.70
N ALA A 50 -8.38 4.79 12.59
CA ALA A 50 -8.78 5.68 11.49
C ALA A 50 -7.83 6.88 11.27
N ARG A 51 -7.29 7.42 12.37
CA ARG A 51 -6.28 8.50 12.35
C ARG A 51 -5.01 8.07 11.63
N ASN A 52 -4.45 6.92 12.02
CA ASN A 52 -3.21 6.40 11.45
C ASN A 52 -3.42 5.89 10.02
N ALA A 53 -4.55 5.24 9.73
CA ALA A 53 -4.94 4.84 8.39
C ALA A 53 -4.95 6.02 7.39
N THR A 54 -5.43 7.19 7.82
CA THR A 54 -5.41 8.40 6.99
C THR A 54 -3.99 8.87 6.67
N GLY A 55 -3.07 8.80 7.63
CA GLY A 55 -1.66 9.14 7.43
C GLY A 55 -0.94 8.17 6.48
N PHE A 56 -1.25 6.88 6.57
CA PHE A 56 -0.67 5.86 5.70
C PHE A 56 -1.19 5.89 4.27
N ARG A 57 -2.47 6.24 4.07
CA ARG A 57 -3.12 6.24 2.75
C ARG A 57 -2.28 6.96 1.69
N GLY A 58 -1.96 8.23 1.90
CA GLY A 58 -1.22 9.03 0.92
C GLY A 58 0.16 8.46 0.59
N GLY A 59 0.86 7.91 1.59
CA GLY A 59 2.19 7.32 1.38
C GLY A 59 2.16 5.98 0.66
N ILE A 60 1.16 5.13 0.96
CA ILE A 60 0.99 3.82 0.32
C ILE A 60 0.58 3.98 -1.14
N HIS A 61 -0.40 4.83 -1.44
CA HIS A 61 -0.81 5.08 -2.83
C HIS A 61 0.33 5.67 -3.66
N ALA A 62 1.03 6.69 -3.15
CA ALA A 62 2.19 7.26 -3.86
C ALA A 62 3.33 6.24 -4.07
N TYR A 63 3.48 5.25 -3.18
CA TYR A 63 4.42 4.16 -3.38
C TYR A 63 3.94 3.16 -4.43
N LEU A 64 2.66 2.80 -4.42
CA LEU A 64 2.08 1.87 -5.40
C LEU A 64 2.10 2.45 -6.83
N ASP A 65 1.85 3.75 -6.99
CA ASP A 65 1.98 4.43 -8.29
C ASP A 65 3.43 4.36 -8.82
N ARG A 66 4.43 4.43 -7.93
CA ARG A 66 5.84 4.25 -8.31
C ARG A 66 6.19 2.79 -8.60
N LEU A 67 5.57 1.84 -7.90
CA LEU A 67 5.77 0.41 -8.16
C LEU A 67 5.24 0.04 -9.55
N GLU A 68 4.05 0.51 -9.91
CA GLU A 68 3.47 0.35 -11.24
C GLU A 68 4.38 0.94 -12.32
N ALA A 69 4.79 2.22 -12.18
CA ALA A 69 5.72 2.86 -13.11
C ALA A 69 7.05 2.09 -13.26
N TYR A 70 7.61 1.59 -12.15
CA TYR A 70 8.83 0.81 -12.18
C TYR A 70 8.67 -0.50 -12.96
N LEU A 71 7.56 -1.23 -12.74
CA LEU A 71 7.29 -2.50 -13.42
C LEU A 71 7.03 -2.31 -14.92
N ASN A 72 6.48 -1.17 -15.32
CA ASN A 72 6.25 -0.81 -16.72
C ASN A 72 7.48 -0.20 -17.42
N GLY A 73 8.55 0.11 -16.69
CA GLY A 73 9.73 0.80 -17.23
C GLY A 73 9.53 2.30 -17.47
N ASP A 74 8.52 2.91 -16.83
CA ASP A 74 8.20 4.32 -16.93
C ASP A 74 9.03 5.20 -15.98
N VAL A 75 8.94 6.51 -16.17
CA VAL A 75 9.54 7.50 -15.25
C VAL A 75 8.82 7.46 -13.90
N LEU A 76 9.57 7.28 -12.82
CA LEU A 76 9.01 7.24 -11.47
C LEU A 76 8.43 8.60 -11.04
N PRO A 77 7.14 8.67 -10.66
CA PRO A 77 6.54 9.90 -10.14
C PRO A 77 7.25 10.43 -8.89
N ASP A 78 7.29 11.75 -8.71
CA ASP A 78 7.77 12.34 -7.45
C ASP A 78 6.84 11.92 -6.29
N TRP A 79 7.41 11.23 -5.31
CA TRP A 79 6.63 10.62 -4.24
C TRP A 79 5.96 11.67 -3.35
N LEU A 80 6.65 12.77 -3.04
CA LEU A 80 6.15 13.78 -2.11
C LEU A 80 5.01 14.59 -2.73
N ALA A 81 5.16 14.99 -3.99
CA ALA A 81 4.13 15.65 -4.78
C ALA A 81 2.91 14.75 -4.91
N ARG A 82 3.09 13.48 -5.30
CA ARG A 82 1.98 12.54 -5.48
C ARG A 82 1.23 12.28 -4.17
N ARG A 83 1.96 12.07 -3.06
CA ARG A 83 1.37 11.93 -1.72
C ARG A 83 0.53 13.15 -1.35
N ARG A 84 1.01 14.38 -1.60
CA ARG A 84 0.26 15.60 -1.31
C ARG A 84 -1.03 15.68 -2.14
N GLN A 85 -0.98 15.34 -3.42
CA GLN A 85 -2.17 15.29 -4.29
C GLN A 85 -3.23 14.33 -3.73
N ILE A 86 -2.85 13.10 -3.38
CA ILE A 86 -3.77 12.09 -2.82
C ILE A 86 -4.39 12.54 -1.49
N VAL A 87 -3.63 13.25 -0.65
CA VAL A 87 -4.16 13.83 0.60
C VAL A 87 -5.15 14.96 0.31
N ALA A 88 -4.90 15.79 -0.70
CA ALA A 88 -5.73 16.93 -1.06
C ALA A 88 -7.08 16.53 -1.72
N THR A 89 -7.13 15.44 -2.49
CA THR A 89 -8.35 14.99 -3.22
C THR A 89 -9.55 14.67 -2.30
N ARG A 90 -9.37 14.60 -0.98
CA ARG A 90 -10.47 14.34 -0.02
C ARG A 90 -10.90 15.58 0.79
N GLY A 91 -10.53 16.78 0.35
CA GLY A 91 -10.98 18.06 0.92
C GLY A 91 -12.44 18.44 0.61
N GLU A 92 -13.16 17.63 -0.18
CA GLU A 92 -14.61 17.75 -0.36
C GLU A 92 -15.34 16.83 0.64
N THR A 93 -16.05 17.47 1.55
CA THR A 93 -16.78 16.97 2.74
C THR A 93 -17.88 15.93 2.39
N PRO A 94 -18.29 15.05 3.32
CA PRO A 94 -19.63 14.47 3.30
C PRO A 94 -20.74 15.53 3.30
#